data_AF-A0A530GH67-F1
#
_entry.id   AF-A0A530GH67-F1
#
_cell.length_a   1.000
_cell.length_b   1.000
_cell.length_c   1.000
_cell.angle_alpha   90.00
_cell.angle_beta   90.00
_cell.angle_gamma   90.00
#
_symmetry.space_group_name_H-M   'P 1'
#
loop_
_entity.id
_entity.type
_entity.pdbx_description
1 polymer ?
#
loop_
_entity_poly.entity_id
_entity_poly.type
_entity_poly.pdbx_seq_one_letter_code
_entity_poly.pdbx_strand_id
1 'polypeptide(L)' 'YYVDRPVRRYYVQQPRVVYADRYAEPWTRGWYEYCSDRYRTFNSRTGTFTGNDGEQHFCVAN' A
#
# COMPACT_ATOMS: atom_id res chain seq x y z
N TYR A 1 -3.43 -45.18 3.80
CA TYR A 1 -2.59 -44.04 4.22
C TYR A 1 -2.91 -42.86 3.30
N TYR A 2 -3.69 -41.90 3.79
CA TYR A 2 -3.88 -40.62 3.10
C TYR A 2 -2.70 -39.73 3.46
N VAL A 3 -1.99 -39.19 2.47
CA VAL A 3 -0.85 -38.31 2.69
C VAL A 3 -1.38 -36.89 2.65
N ASP A 4 -1.32 -36.20 3.79
CA ASP A 4 -1.71 -34.80 3.93
C ASP A 4 -0.78 -33.95 3.07
N ARG A 5 -1.25 -33.52 1.90
CA ARG A 5 -0.47 -32.64 1.01
C ARG A 5 -0.29 -31.31 1.75
N PRO A 6 0.95 -30.85 2.05
CA PRO A 6 1.15 -29.60 2.73
C PRO A 6 0.64 -28.47 1.83
N VAL A 7 -0.39 -27.78 2.29
CA VAL A 7 -0.95 -26.61 1.62
C VAL A 7 0.16 -25.57 1.62
N ARG A 8 0.85 -25.40 0.48
CA ARG A 8 1.82 -24.32 0.28
C ARG A 8 1.04 -23.02 0.39
N ARG A 9 1.03 -22.43 1.59
CA ARG A 9 0.56 -21.08 1.80
C ARG A 9 1.53 -20.19 1.04
N TYR A 10 1.13 -19.81 -0.17
CA TYR A 10 1.75 -18.73 -0.90
C TYR A 10 1.50 -17.46 -0.09
N TYR A 11 2.38 -17.17 0.87
CA TYR A 11 2.58 -15.79 1.26
C TYR A 11 3.10 -15.10 0.01
N VAL A 12 2.19 -14.43 -0.71
CA VAL A 12 2.58 -13.39 -1.66
C VAL A 12 3.37 -12.43 -0.80
N GLN A 13 4.70 -12.53 -0.90
CA GLN A 13 5.57 -11.48 -0.40
C GLN A 13 5.14 -10.27 -1.21
N GLN A 14 4.33 -9.42 -0.59
CA GLN A 14 3.98 -8.12 -1.13
C GLN A 14 5.31 -7.54 -1.60
N PRO A 15 5.45 -7.22 -2.90
CA PRO A 15 6.71 -6.72 -3.41
C PRO A 15 7.13 -5.61 -2.46
N ARG A 16 8.34 -5.72 -1.91
CA ARG A 16 8.88 -4.66 -1.07
C ARG A 16 9.06 -3.50 -2.04
N VAL A 17 8.05 -2.65 -2.16
CA VAL A 17 8.06 -1.55 -3.10
C VAL A 17 9.16 -0.66 -2.59
N VAL A 18 10.31 -0.69 -3.27
CA VAL A 18 11.39 0.25 -3.02
C VAL A 18 10.84 1.55 -3.55
N TYR A 19 10.20 2.32 -2.68
CA TYR A 19 9.79 3.68 -2.97
C TYR A 19 11.08 4.41 -3.29
N ALA A 20 11.32 4.61 -4.59
CA ALA A 20 12.37 5.49 -5.01
C ALA A 20 12.09 6.81 -4.28
N ASP A 21 13.00 7.16 -3.39
CA ASP A 21 13.01 8.24 -2.38
C ASP A 21 12.90 9.65 -2.99
N ARG A 22 12.16 9.78 -4.10
CA ARG A 22 12.09 10.94 -4.95
C ARG A 22 10.69 11.04 -5.50
N TYR A 23 9.80 11.63 -4.71
CA TYR A 23 8.62 12.34 -5.20
C TYR A 23 7.80 11.53 -6.21
N ALA A 24 7.15 10.45 -5.76
CA ALA A 24 6.20 9.78 -6.64
C ALA A 24 5.06 10.77 -6.93
N GLU A 25 4.89 11.15 -8.20
CA GLU A 25 3.90 12.14 -8.60
C GLU A 25 2.49 11.68 -8.19
N PRO A 26 1.60 12.61 -7.80
CA PRO A 26 0.23 12.26 -7.46
C PRO A 26 -0.44 11.47 -8.58
N TRP A 27 -1.27 10.50 -8.22
CA TRP A 27 -2.00 9.64 -9.18
C TRP A 27 -1.12 8.74 -10.04
N THR A 28 0.16 8.60 -9.72
CA THR A 28 0.99 7.55 -10.31
C THR A 28 0.81 6.23 -9.59
N ARG A 29 1.19 5.15 -10.26
CA ARG A 29 1.20 3.81 -9.66
C ARG A 29 2.10 3.75 -8.42
N GLY A 30 3.29 4.35 -8.47
CA GLY A 30 4.22 4.37 -7.33
C GLY A 30 3.67 5.13 -6.13
N TRP A 31 3.00 6.26 -6.38
CA TRP A 31 2.32 7.02 -5.32
C TRP A 31 1.14 6.25 -4.72
N TYR A 32 0.33 5.57 -5.55
CA TYR A 32 -0.77 4.72 -5.07
C TYR A 32 -0.25 3.60 -4.17
N GLU A 33 0.78 2.88 -4.63
CA GLU A 33 1.39 1.80 -3.86
C GLU A 33 1.92 2.35 -2.51
N TYR A 34 2.60 3.50 -2.51
CA TYR A 34 3.12 4.14 -1.29
C TYR A 34 2.02 4.51 -0.29
N CYS A 35 1.00 5.22 -0.77
CA CYS A 35 -0.05 5.70 0.10
C CYS A 35 -0.95 4.56 0.59
N SER A 36 -1.21 3.54 -0.24
CA SER A 36 -2.03 2.39 0.15
C SER A 36 -1.34 1.47 1.16
N ASP A 37 -0.02 1.33 1.07
CA ASP A 37 0.78 0.53 1.99
C ASP A 37 0.95 1.25 3.34
N ARG A 38 1.19 2.57 3.31
CA ARG A 38 1.39 3.38 4.51
C ARG A 38 0.08 3.70 5.25
N TYR A 39 -0.99 3.95 4.52
CA TYR A 39 -2.28 4.37 5.08
C TYR A 39 -3.42 3.44 4.63
N ARG A 40 -3.94 2.64 5.57
CA ARG A 40 -5.05 1.70 5.31
C ARG A 40 -6.35 2.36 4.85
N THR A 41 -6.59 3.60 5.29
CA THR A 41 -7.78 4.41 4.96
C THR A 41 -7.57 5.28 3.72
N PHE A 42 -6.49 5.04 2.97
CA PHE A 42 -6.17 5.82 1.79
C PHE A 42 -7.22 5.64 0.69
N ASN A 43 -7.76 6.76 0.23
CA ASN A 43 -8.65 6.83 -0.90
C ASN A 43 -7.90 7.32 -2.13
N SER A 44 -7.54 6.37 -2.99
CA SER A 44 -6.88 6.63 -4.27
C SER A 44 -7.65 7.47 -5.28
N ARG A 45 -8.95 7.75 -5.07
CA ARG A 45 -9.76 8.63 -5.93
C ARG A 45 -9.68 10.10 -5.55
N THR A 46 -9.40 10.39 -4.28
CA THR A 46 -9.25 11.75 -3.74
C THR A 46 -7.80 12.07 -3.38
N GLY A 47 -6.96 11.04 -3.26
CA GLY A 47 -5.58 11.15 -2.80
C GLY A 47 -5.46 11.49 -1.33
N THR A 48 -6.52 11.26 -0.55
CA THR A 48 -6.57 11.56 0.87
C THR A 48 -6.58 10.28 1.70
N PHE A 49 -6.04 10.36 2.91
CA PHE A 49 -6.19 9.32 3.94
C PHE A 49 -6.77 9.95 5.20
N THR A 50 -7.45 9.15 6.02
CA THR A 50 -7.90 9.59 7.34
C THR A 50 -6.73 9.49 8.31
N GLY A 51 -6.29 10.62 8.85
CA GLY A 51 -5.25 10.70 9.86
C GLY A 51 -5.74 10.19 11.23
N ASN A 52 -4.83 10.06 12.18
CA ASN A 52 -5.17 9.64 13.54
C ASN A 52 -6.06 10.65 14.27
N ASP A 53 -6.04 11.89 13.81
CA ASP A 53 -6.89 13.02 14.19
C ASP A 53 -8.32 12.92 13.63
N GLY A 54 -8.57 11.99 12.70
CA GLY A 54 -9.88 11.79 12.08
C GLY A 54 -10.16 12.71 10.88
N GLU A 55 -9.25 13.64 10.57
CA GLU A 55 -9.38 14.50 9.39
C GLU A 55 -8.78 13.84 8.14
N GLN A 56 -9.17 14.35 6.97
CA GLN A 56 -8.63 13.89 5.70
C GLN A 56 -7.37 14.68 5.33
N HIS A 57 -6.26 13.97 5.17
CA HIS A 57 -4.97 14.54 4.76
C HIS A 57 -4.59 14.06 3.38
N PHE A 58 -4.06 14.95 2.55
CA PHE A 58 -3.56 14.59 1.23
C PHE A 58 -2.25 13.81 1.36
N CYS A 59 -2.16 12.66 0.69
CA CYS A 59 -0.94 11.86 0.69
C CYS A 59 0.09 12.46 -0.27
N VAL A 60 1.27 12.77 0.25
CA VAL A 60 2.42 13.18 -0.54
C VAL A 60 3.50 12.11 -0.37
N ALA A 61 3.83 11.42 -1.46
CA ALA A 61 4.90 10.44 -1.51
C ALA A 61 6.25 11.16 -1.70
N ASN A 62 6.72 11.81 -0.63
CA ASN A 62 8.07 12.36 -0.51
C ASN A 62 9.05 11.32 -0.01
#